data_AF-A0A812NSU3-F1
#
_entry.id   AF-A0A812NSU3-F1
#
_cell.length_a   1.000
_cell.length_b   1.000
_cell.length_c   1.000
_cell.angle_alpha   90.00
_cell.angle_beta   90.00
_cell.angle_gamma   90.00
#
_symmetry.space_group_name_H-M   'P 1'
#
loop_
_entity.id
_entity.type
_entity.pdbx_description
1 polymer ?
#
loop_
_entity_poly.entity_id
_entity_poly.type
_entity_poly.pdbx_seq_one_letter_code
_entity_poly.pdbx_strand_id
1 'polypeptide(L)'
;MSTEGTKGTEPEKEEAEAAKTLRVVVRSLGGEELLALEADAAWTVAAIASKVELEPKVTGVVRVKLQLDGKVLEGGERLEDVDSGGDLDLTAIVIRESVAGVYAAWACSILILHPDHRAAYLWYDDYWEDPLRESCPQRSAEEWASEETSGTWSLDGVNISAHAIEGYLGDDLELTASIASSPDALKQGISETMLVCKLYHKFGDDERSATPEEKSFYKVCHFDEEAAEHLGEDAPGKHPRP
;
A
#
# COMPACT_ATOMS: atom_id res chain seq x y z
N MET A 1 -51.53 -34.73 50.45
CA MET A 1 -50.16 -34.67 49.91
C MET A 1 -50.34 -34.68 48.40
N SER A 2 -50.62 -33.55 47.78
CA SER A 2 -49.70 -32.47 47.37
C SER A 2 -48.80 -32.91 46.21
N THR A 3 -49.15 -32.40 45.01
CA THR A 3 -48.37 -31.93 43.83
C THR A 3 -46.87 -32.30 43.78
N GLU A 4 -46.31 -32.73 42.65
CA GLU A 4 -45.80 -31.95 41.49
C GLU A 4 -45.27 -32.99 40.46
N GLY A 5 -45.31 -32.86 39.13
CA GLY A 5 -45.21 -31.66 38.31
C GLY A 5 -43.76 -31.48 37.83
N THR A 6 -43.35 -32.14 36.74
CA THR A 6 -42.19 -31.65 35.96
C THR A 6 -42.46 -31.81 34.46
N LYS A 7 -42.63 -30.63 33.87
CA LYS A 7 -42.84 -30.28 32.48
C LYS A 7 -41.56 -29.56 32.02
N GLY A 8 -41.16 -29.73 30.77
CA GLY A 8 -40.08 -28.95 30.12
C GLY A 8 -38.70 -29.55 30.36
N THR A 9 -37.82 -29.67 29.38
CA THR A 9 -37.44 -28.59 28.47
C THR A 9 -37.01 -29.19 27.13
N GLU A 10 -37.70 -28.83 26.04
CA GLU A 10 -37.16 -28.99 24.68
C GLU A 10 -35.96 -28.04 24.52
N PRO A 11 -34.86 -28.46 23.87
CA PRO A 11 -33.76 -27.57 23.57
C PRO A 11 -34.28 -26.48 22.61
N GLU A 12 -34.14 -25.22 23.03
CA GLU A 12 -34.34 -24.06 22.17
C GLU A 12 -33.52 -24.25 20.90
N LYS A 13 -34.25 -24.36 19.79
CA LYS A 13 -33.68 -24.24 18.45
C LYS A 13 -33.15 -22.82 18.37
N GLU A 14 -31.83 -22.68 18.42
CA GLU A 14 -31.12 -21.48 18.02
C GLU A 14 -31.51 -21.24 16.55
N GLU A 15 -32.47 -20.32 16.34
CA GLU A 15 -32.82 -19.87 15.01
C GLU A 15 -31.57 -19.19 14.46
N ALA A 16 -30.97 -19.81 13.44
CA ALA A 16 -29.91 -19.18 12.66
C ALA A 16 -30.50 -17.89 12.08
N GLU A 17 -30.12 -16.76 12.69
CA GLU A 17 -30.50 -15.43 12.26
C GLU A 17 -30.07 -15.31 10.79
N ALA A 18 -31.03 -15.09 9.89
CA ALA A 18 -30.74 -15.00 8.47
C ALA A 18 -29.75 -13.85 8.26
N ALA A 19 -28.57 -14.16 7.71
CA ALA A 19 -27.53 -13.18 7.45
C ALA A 19 -28.13 -12.01 6.64
N LYS A 20 -28.07 -10.81 7.22
CA LYS A 20 -28.61 -9.60 6.59
C LYS A 20 -27.72 -9.25 5.40
N THR A 21 -28.29 -9.15 4.21
CA THR A 21 -27.55 -8.73 3.01
C THR A 21 -27.86 -7.26 2.71
N LEU A 22 -26.84 -6.52 2.27
CA LEU A 22 -26.92 -5.13 1.86
C LEU A 22 -26.42 -4.99 0.42
N ARG A 23 -27.11 -4.18 -0.39
CA ARG A 23 -26.57 -3.75 -1.66
C ARG A 23 -25.58 -2.62 -1.43
N VAL A 24 -24.35 -2.79 -1.91
CA VAL A 24 -23.27 -1.81 -1.80
C VAL A 24 -22.91 -1.33 -3.20
N VAL A 25 -22.94 -0.02 -3.40
CA VAL A 25 -22.45 0.63 -4.61
C VAL A 25 -21.32 1.56 -4.21
N VAL A 26 -20.18 1.47 -4.92
CA VAL A 26 -19.02 2.32 -4.68
C VAL A 26 -18.73 3.14 -5.93
N ARG A 27 -18.61 4.46 -5.75
CA ARG A 27 -18.36 5.43 -6.82
C ARG A 27 -17.05 6.16 -6.61
N SER A 28 -16.42 6.61 -7.70
CA SER A 28 -15.30 7.55 -7.62
C SER A 28 -15.76 8.93 -7.13
N LEU A 29 -14.83 9.80 -6.75
CA LEU A 29 -15.11 11.22 -6.46
C LEU A 29 -15.80 11.95 -7.63
N GLY A 30 -15.61 11.46 -8.87
CA GLY A 30 -16.26 11.99 -10.07
C GLY A 30 -17.67 11.41 -10.33
N GLY A 31 -18.16 10.53 -9.45
CA GLY A 31 -19.48 9.88 -9.57
C GLY A 31 -19.52 8.65 -10.49
N GLU A 32 -18.38 8.20 -11.01
CA GLU A 32 -18.33 6.97 -11.80
C GLU A 32 -18.50 5.74 -10.92
N GLU A 33 -19.34 4.78 -11.31
CA GLU A 33 -19.44 3.48 -10.64
C GLU A 33 -18.17 2.65 -10.83
N LEU A 34 -17.53 2.32 -9.71
CA LEU A 34 -16.36 1.45 -9.66
C LEU A 34 -16.76 0.01 -9.34
N LEU A 35 -17.69 -0.17 -8.41
CA LEU A 35 -18.11 -1.49 -7.92
C LEU A 35 -19.59 -1.45 -7.51
N ALA A 36 -20.33 -2.52 -7.79
CA ALA A 36 -21.67 -2.75 -7.26
C ALA A 36 -21.85 -4.23 -6.92
N LEU A 37 -22.22 -4.55 -5.68
CA LEU A 37 -22.43 -5.93 -5.23
C LEU A 37 -23.47 -6.05 -4.11
N GLU A 38 -23.92 -7.29 -3.89
CA GLU A 38 -24.61 -7.69 -2.67
C GLU A 38 -23.58 -8.21 -1.67
N ALA A 39 -23.49 -7.58 -0.50
CA ALA A 39 -22.55 -7.91 0.56
C ALA A 39 -23.28 -8.34 1.82
N ASP A 40 -22.68 -9.25 2.59
CA ASP A 40 -23.17 -9.56 3.94
C ASP A 40 -22.95 -8.34 4.84
N ALA A 41 -23.94 -7.96 5.65
CA ALA A 41 -23.89 -6.80 6.51
C ALA A 41 -22.78 -6.90 7.58
N ALA A 42 -22.33 -8.12 7.91
CA ALA A 42 -21.21 -8.36 8.80
C ALA A 42 -19.83 -8.14 8.15
N TRP A 43 -19.76 -7.91 6.84
CA TRP A 43 -18.50 -7.57 6.17
C TRP A 43 -17.96 -6.24 6.69
N THR A 44 -16.63 -6.12 6.65
CA THR A 44 -15.95 -4.89 7.04
C THR A 44 -15.80 -3.93 5.87
N VAL A 45 -15.67 -2.65 6.17
CA VAL A 45 -15.33 -1.59 5.21
C VAL A 45 -14.05 -1.94 4.45
N ALA A 46 -13.02 -2.48 5.12
CA ALA A 46 -11.78 -2.92 4.47
C ALA A 46 -12.02 -4.01 3.42
N ALA A 47 -12.93 -4.96 3.67
CA ALA A 47 -13.24 -6.01 2.70
C ALA A 47 -13.88 -5.45 1.41
N ILE A 48 -14.72 -4.41 1.54
CA ILE A 48 -15.26 -3.70 0.36
C ILE A 48 -14.15 -2.89 -0.32
N ALA A 49 -13.32 -2.17 0.43
CA ALA A 49 -12.22 -1.38 -0.13
C ALA A 49 -11.27 -2.23 -0.97
N SER A 50 -10.85 -3.40 -0.46
CA SER A 50 -9.99 -4.33 -1.21
C SER A 50 -10.65 -4.91 -2.45
N LYS A 51 -11.98 -5.01 -2.50
CA LYS A 51 -12.67 -5.37 -3.75
C LYS A 51 -12.60 -4.26 -4.78
N VAL A 52 -12.77 -3.00 -4.36
CA VAL A 52 -12.65 -1.83 -5.24
C VAL A 52 -11.22 -1.71 -5.80
N GLU A 53 -10.20 -2.00 -4.98
CA GLU A 53 -8.78 -2.01 -5.40
C GLU A 53 -8.50 -3.01 -6.55
N LEU A 54 -9.29 -4.07 -6.66
CA LEU A 54 -9.14 -5.09 -7.71
C LEU A 54 -9.93 -4.77 -8.99
N GLU A 55 -10.74 -3.71 -9.00
CA GLU A 55 -11.55 -3.36 -10.17
C GLU A 55 -10.66 -2.85 -11.31
N PRO A 56 -10.86 -3.31 -12.57
CA PRO A 56 -9.99 -2.93 -13.70
C PRO A 56 -9.90 -1.42 -13.97
N LYS A 57 -10.90 -0.66 -13.51
CA LYS A 57 -10.95 0.80 -13.63
C LYS A 57 -10.06 1.51 -12.61
N VAL A 58 -9.66 0.83 -11.54
CA VAL A 58 -8.75 1.32 -10.51
C VAL A 58 -7.34 0.87 -10.87
N THR A 59 -6.59 1.76 -11.51
CA THR A 59 -5.24 1.47 -12.03
C THR A 59 -4.16 2.02 -11.10
N GLY A 60 -3.07 1.27 -10.91
CA GLY A 60 -1.96 1.66 -10.02
C GLY A 60 -1.88 0.76 -8.78
N VAL A 61 -0.82 0.91 -7.98
CA VAL A 61 -0.93 0.54 -6.57
C VAL A 61 -1.72 1.63 -5.87
N VAL A 62 -2.94 1.26 -5.52
CA VAL A 62 -3.94 2.14 -4.94
C VAL A 62 -4.41 1.48 -3.65
N ARG A 63 -4.41 2.24 -2.56
CA ARG A 63 -5.27 1.94 -1.42
C ARG A 63 -6.57 2.70 -1.57
N VAL A 64 -7.68 2.04 -1.28
CA VAL A 64 -9.00 2.69 -1.29
C VAL A 64 -9.42 2.93 0.16
N LYS A 65 -9.76 4.17 0.49
CA LYS A 65 -10.61 4.47 1.65
C LYS A 65 -12.03 4.67 1.17
N LEU A 66 -12.99 4.25 1.98
CA LEU A 66 -14.41 4.44 1.68
C LEU A 66 -14.95 5.59 2.52
N GLN A 67 -15.89 6.33 1.94
CA GLN A 67 -16.51 7.50 2.53
C GLN A 67 -18.02 7.38 2.36
N LEU A 68 -18.78 7.74 3.39
CA LEU A 68 -20.23 7.87 3.36
C LEU A 68 -20.60 9.26 3.86
N ASP A 69 -21.42 10.00 3.10
CA ASP A 69 -21.90 11.35 3.46
C ASP A 69 -20.81 12.32 3.95
N GLY A 70 -19.63 12.24 3.34
CA GLY A 70 -18.50 13.10 3.72
C GLY A 70 -17.60 12.53 4.84
N LYS A 71 -18.03 11.51 5.58
CA LYS A 71 -17.23 10.84 6.63
C LYS A 71 -16.39 9.70 6.04
N VAL A 72 -15.07 9.76 6.23
CA VAL A 72 -14.18 8.63 5.91
C VAL A 72 -14.39 7.53 6.94
N LEU A 73 -14.63 6.32 6.44
CA LEU A 73 -14.90 5.13 7.25
C LEU A 73 -13.58 4.44 7.64
N GLU A 74 -13.55 3.88 8.84
CA GLU A 74 -12.46 3.06 9.32
C GLU A 74 -12.59 1.63 8.80
N GLY A 75 -11.46 1.02 8.42
CA GLY A 75 -11.47 -0.30 7.78
C GLY A 75 -12.07 -1.43 8.64
N GLY A 76 -12.08 -1.27 9.96
CA GLY A 76 -12.65 -2.24 10.90
C GLY A 76 -14.16 -2.11 11.14
N GLU A 77 -14.80 -1.01 10.71
CA GLU A 77 -16.26 -0.84 10.81
C GLU A 77 -16.96 -1.91 9.97
N ARG A 78 -18.07 -2.48 10.48
CA ARG A 78 -18.92 -3.39 9.71
C ARG A 78 -19.98 -2.61 8.95
N LEU A 79 -20.43 -3.13 7.81
CA LEU A 79 -21.44 -2.45 7.00
C LEU A 79 -22.75 -2.19 7.77
N GLU A 80 -23.13 -3.12 8.65
CA GLU A 80 -24.30 -2.97 9.54
C GLU A 80 -24.18 -1.81 10.55
N ASP A 81 -22.96 -1.44 10.92
CA ASP A 81 -22.66 -0.37 11.87
C ASP A 81 -22.52 1.00 11.18
N VAL A 82 -22.19 0.98 9.88
CA VAL A 82 -21.99 2.18 9.05
C VAL A 82 -23.33 2.83 8.66
N ASP A 83 -24.31 2.01 8.26
CA ASP A 83 -25.68 2.47 8.05
C ASP A 83 -26.71 1.41 8.45
N SER A 84 -27.73 1.87 9.18
CA SER A 84 -28.83 1.05 9.67
C SER A 84 -30.01 0.96 8.69
N GLY A 85 -30.01 1.79 7.63
CA GLY A 85 -31.18 2.13 6.83
C GLY A 85 -31.43 1.37 5.52
N GLY A 86 -30.44 0.74 4.89
CA GLY A 86 -30.62 0.04 3.61
C GLY A 86 -29.37 0.00 2.72
N ASP A 87 -29.57 0.04 1.40
CA ASP A 87 -28.51 0.08 0.38
C ASP A 87 -27.47 1.17 0.68
N LEU A 88 -26.18 0.81 0.60
CA LEU A 88 -25.05 1.71 0.84
C LEU A 88 -24.53 2.29 -0.48
N ASP A 89 -24.53 3.63 -0.61
CA ASP A 89 -23.82 4.34 -1.68
C ASP A 89 -22.56 5.00 -1.11
N LEU A 90 -21.40 4.42 -1.39
CA LEU A 90 -20.11 4.80 -0.85
C LEU A 90 -19.29 5.53 -1.91
N THR A 91 -18.48 6.49 -1.47
CA THR A 91 -17.47 7.13 -2.30
C THR A 91 -16.09 6.53 -2.01
N ALA A 92 -15.40 6.08 -3.06
CA ALA A 92 -14.01 5.65 -3.01
C ALA A 92 -13.07 6.85 -3.08
N ILE A 93 -12.27 6.99 -2.02
CA ILE A 93 -11.09 7.85 -1.98
C ILE A 93 -9.91 6.98 -2.38
N VAL A 94 -9.47 7.15 -3.62
CA VAL A 94 -8.31 6.48 -4.20
C VAL A 94 -7.04 7.16 -3.67
N ILE A 95 -6.37 6.51 -2.75
CA ILE A 95 -5.04 6.91 -2.26
C ILE A 95 -4.02 6.16 -3.11
N ARG A 96 -3.31 6.88 -3.96
CA ARG A 96 -2.14 6.30 -4.63
C ARG A 96 -1.05 6.20 -3.56
N GLU A 97 -0.61 4.99 -3.21
CA GLU A 97 0.60 4.88 -2.39
C GLU A 97 1.72 5.57 -3.15
N SER A 98 2.48 6.43 -2.46
CA SER A 98 3.67 6.97 -3.07
C SER A 98 4.59 5.81 -3.44
N VAL A 99 4.98 5.76 -4.70
CA VAL A 99 6.03 4.89 -5.20
C VAL A 99 7.38 5.33 -4.64
N ALA A 100 7.48 6.52 -4.06
CA ALA A 100 8.66 6.93 -3.35
C ALA A 100 8.93 6.02 -2.14
N GLY A 101 10.17 5.61 -1.99
CA GLY A 101 10.63 4.78 -0.89
C GLY A 101 11.97 4.12 -1.19
N VAL A 102 12.39 3.28 -0.25
CA VAL A 102 13.58 2.46 -0.37
C VAL A 102 13.14 1.05 -0.65
N TYR A 103 13.70 0.48 -1.71
CA TYR A 103 13.40 -0.86 -2.16
C TYR A 103 14.67 -1.72 -2.11
N ALA A 104 14.56 -2.92 -1.57
CA ALA A 104 15.68 -3.86 -1.46
C ALA A 104 15.42 -5.12 -2.31
N ALA A 105 16.47 -5.65 -2.91
CA ALA A 105 16.44 -6.87 -3.69
C ALA A 105 17.66 -7.75 -3.42
N TRP A 106 17.50 -9.06 -3.57
CA TRP A 106 18.60 -10.02 -3.45
C TRP A 106 19.50 -10.04 -4.69
N ALA A 107 20.82 -10.23 -4.60
CA ALA A 107 21.67 -10.02 -3.44
C ALA A 107 22.12 -8.55 -3.46
N CYS A 108 21.96 -7.85 -2.33
CA CYS A 108 22.67 -6.60 -2.05
C CYS A 108 22.22 -5.33 -2.79
N SER A 109 21.12 -5.30 -3.56
CA SER A 109 20.73 -4.10 -4.31
C SER A 109 19.67 -3.27 -3.62
N ILE A 110 19.92 -1.97 -3.50
CA ILE A 110 18.97 -0.97 -2.99
C ILE A 110 18.63 0.01 -4.10
N LEU A 111 17.34 0.17 -4.38
CA LEU A 111 16.80 1.22 -5.22
C LEU A 111 16.07 2.23 -4.34
N ILE A 112 16.47 3.49 -4.43
CA ILE A 112 15.81 4.59 -3.72
C ILE A 112 15.08 5.45 -4.74
N LEU A 113 13.78 5.63 -4.54
CA LEU A 113 12.93 6.52 -5.32
C LEU A 113 12.51 7.66 -4.41
N HIS A 114 13.09 8.86 -4.58
CA HIS A 114 12.76 10.01 -3.73
C HIS A 114 11.44 10.66 -4.14
N PRO A 115 10.69 11.28 -3.21
CA PRO A 115 9.44 11.98 -3.54
C PRO A 115 9.60 13.12 -4.56
N ASP A 116 10.81 13.68 -4.68
CA ASP A 116 11.15 14.76 -5.61
C ASP A 116 11.63 14.27 -6.98
N HIS A 117 11.33 13.01 -7.34
CA HIS A 117 11.68 12.35 -8.60
C HIS A 117 13.17 12.07 -8.80
N ARG A 118 14.02 12.24 -7.77
CA ARG A 118 15.41 11.76 -7.82
C ARG A 118 15.49 10.28 -7.47
N ALA A 119 16.49 9.59 -8.02
CA ALA A 119 16.73 8.17 -7.79
C ALA A 119 18.18 7.89 -7.41
N ALA A 120 18.38 6.82 -6.65
CA ALA A 120 19.70 6.26 -6.35
C ALA A 120 19.66 4.73 -6.45
N TYR A 121 20.77 4.13 -6.88
CA TYR A 121 20.95 2.69 -6.89
C TYR A 121 22.26 2.34 -6.18
N LEU A 122 22.17 1.50 -5.16
CA LEU A 122 23.28 1.20 -4.26
C LEU A 122 23.47 -0.30 -4.12
N TRP A 123 24.69 -0.68 -3.77
CA TRP A 123 25.07 -2.06 -3.48
C TRP A 123 25.61 -2.19 -2.04
N TYR A 124 25.11 -3.16 -1.28
CA TYR A 124 25.49 -3.41 0.12
C TYR A 124 25.81 -4.89 0.37
N ASP A 125 27.06 -5.24 0.68
CA ASP A 125 27.61 -6.61 0.75
C ASP A 125 26.97 -7.57 1.81
N ASP A 126 25.99 -7.10 2.59
CA ASP A 126 25.55 -7.80 3.81
C ASP A 126 24.28 -8.67 3.65
N TYR A 127 23.75 -8.86 2.44
CA TYR A 127 22.50 -9.59 2.20
C TYR A 127 22.65 -10.87 1.37
N TRP A 128 22.87 -11.98 2.07
CA TRP A 128 23.08 -13.28 1.40
C TRP A 128 21.84 -14.18 1.41
N GLU A 129 20.88 -13.94 2.31
CA GLU A 129 19.70 -14.81 2.52
C GLU A 129 18.40 -14.02 2.29
N ASP A 130 17.94 -13.92 1.02
CA ASP A 130 16.70 -13.24 0.57
C ASP A 130 16.53 -11.78 1.08
N PRO A 131 15.61 -10.96 0.53
CA PRO A 131 15.37 -9.62 1.07
C PRO A 131 14.55 -9.73 2.36
N LEU A 132 15.18 -10.16 3.46
CA LEU A 132 14.58 -10.09 4.79
C LEU A 132 14.70 -8.66 5.32
N ARG A 133 13.61 -8.13 5.89
CA ARG A 133 13.60 -6.78 6.51
C ARG A 133 14.76 -6.63 7.49
N GLU A 134 15.01 -7.64 8.32
CA GLU A 134 16.05 -7.61 9.37
C GLU A 134 17.47 -7.63 8.80
N SER A 135 17.68 -8.19 7.61
CA SER A 135 18.99 -8.20 6.93
C SER A 135 19.31 -6.87 6.27
N CYS A 136 18.34 -5.94 6.20
CA CYS A 136 18.52 -4.64 5.57
C CYS A 136 19.27 -3.63 6.41
N PRO A 137 20.16 -2.77 5.86
CA PRO A 137 20.60 -1.57 6.56
C PRO A 137 19.37 -0.84 7.05
N GLN A 138 19.18 -0.88 8.37
CA GLN A 138 18.11 -0.19 9.05
C GLN A 138 18.56 1.25 9.23
N ARG A 139 18.46 2.04 8.17
CA ARG A 139 18.60 3.50 8.22
C ARG A 139 17.21 4.12 8.30
N SER A 140 17.13 5.27 8.96
CA SER A 140 15.92 6.08 9.00
C SER A 140 15.56 6.62 7.61
N ALA A 141 14.29 7.01 7.42
CA ALA A 141 13.85 7.66 6.18
C ALA A 141 14.65 8.94 5.88
N GLU A 142 15.02 9.71 6.91
CA GLU A 142 15.86 10.91 6.76
C GLU A 142 17.28 10.56 6.27
N GLU A 143 17.89 9.53 6.84
CA GLU A 143 19.20 9.05 6.39
C GLU A 143 19.17 8.55 4.95
N TRP A 144 18.13 7.81 4.56
CA TRP A 144 17.94 7.39 3.17
C TRP A 144 17.66 8.56 2.22
N ALA A 145 16.90 9.55 2.67
CA ALA A 145 16.60 10.75 1.90
C ALA A 145 17.83 11.63 1.67
N SER A 146 18.82 11.53 2.57
CA SER A 146 20.10 12.25 2.48
C SER A 146 21.12 11.61 1.52
N GLU A 147 20.84 10.40 1.02
CA GLU A 147 21.76 9.69 0.14
C GLU A 147 21.97 10.44 -1.19
N GLU A 148 23.19 10.37 -1.71
CA GLU A 148 23.51 11.04 -2.97
C GLU A 148 22.76 10.39 -4.14
N THR A 149 21.98 11.20 -4.85
CA THR A 149 21.15 10.74 -5.96
C THR A 149 21.91 10.85 -7.26
N SER A 150 21.97 9.76 -8.02
CA SER A 150 22.67 9.68 -9.29
C SER A 150 21.75 9.71 -10.52
N GLY A 151 20.44 9.74 -10.34
CA GLY A 151 19.52 9.93 -11.46
C GLY A 151 18.09 10.29 -11.06
N THR A 152 17.12 9.88 -11.86
CA THR A 152 15.72 10.34 -11.78
C THR A 152 14.75 9.21 -12.06
N TRP A 153 13.51 9.34 -11.56
CA TRP A 153 12.42 8.42 -11.89
C TRP A 153 11.12 9.13 -12.25
N SER A 154 10.29 8.44 -13.03
CA SER A 154 8.95 8.85 -13.40
C SER A 154 7.97 7.68 -13.27
N LEU A 155 6.69 8.01 -13.13
CA LEU A 155 5.59 7.06 -13.06
C LEU A 155 4.60 7.36 -14.17
N ASP A 156 4.36 6.37 -15.02
CA ASP A 156 3.32 6.39 -16.04
C ASP A 156 2.33 5.24 -15.78
N GLY A 157 1.21 5.58 -15.15
CA GLY A 157 0.22 4.61 -14.69
C GLY A 157 0.78 3.68 -13.61
N VAL A 158 1.04 2.42 -13.97
CA VAL A 158 1.64 1.37 -13.11
C VAL A 158 3.13 1.14 -13.39
N ASN A 159 3.67 1.79 -14.43
CA ASN A 159 5.04 1.56 -14.89
C ASN A 159 5.95 2.67 -14.37
N ILE A 160 7.09 2.25 -13.83
CA ILE A 160 8.15 3.14 -13.36
C ILE A 160 9.28 3.08 -14.38
N SER A 161 9.79 4.23 -14.76
CA SER A 161 11.07 4.35 -15.43
C SER A 161 12.01 5.09 -14.49
N ALA A 162 13.16 4.49 -14.19
CA ALA A 162 14.18 5.11 -13.37
C ALA A 162 15.53 4.98 -14.07
N HIS A 163 16.35 6.00 -13.89
CA HIS A 163 17.76 6.00 -14.27
C HIS A 163 18.56 6.29 -13.01
N ALA A 164 19.61 5.52 -12.77
CA ALA A 164 20.53 5.75 -11.67
C ALA A 164 21.89 5.16 -12.04
N ILE A 165 22.95 5.74 -11.50
CA ILE A 165 24.31 5.19 -11.62
C ILE A 165 24.60 4.40 -10.35
N GLU A 166 25.06 3.16 -10.50
CA GLU A 166 25.58 2.38 -9.38
C GLU A 166 26.91 2.98 -8.92
N GLY A 167 26.94 3.48 -7.67
CA GLY A 167 28.08 4.23 -7.15
C GLY A 167 29.40 3.45 -7.03
N TYR A 168 29.37 2.12 -6.86
CA TYR A 168 30.60 1.34 -6.66
C TYR A 168 31.27 0.91 -7.98
N LEU A 169 30.47 0.52 -8.98
CA LEU A 169 30.97 0.06 -10.27
C LEU A 169 31.00 1.16 -11.33
N GLY A 170 30.29 2.27 -11.12
CA GLY A 170 30.15 3.35 -12.09
C GLY A 170 29.23 2.97 -13.27
N ASP A 171 28.38 1.97 -13.06
CA ASP A 171 27.50 1.42 -14.09
C ASP A 171 26.24 2.28 -14.21
N ASP A 172 25.99 2.78 -15.43
CA ASP A 172 24.76 3.52 -15.73
C ASP A 172 23.63 2.51 -15.91
N LEU A 173 22.66 2.56 -15.01
CA LEU A 173 21.60 1.59 -14.91
C LEU A 173 20.28 2.24 -15.35
N GLU A 174 19.75 1.72 -16.45
CA GLU A 174 18.38 2.01 -16.86
C GLU A 174 17.45 0.94 -16.29
N LEU A 175 16.44 1.39 -15.54
CA LEU A 175 15.47 0.54 -14.90
C LEU A 175 14.08 0.84 -15.44
N THR A 176 13.39 -0.23 -15.83
CA THR A 176 11.94 -0.18 -16.04
C THR A 176 11.28 -1.16 -15.07
N ALA A 177 10.29 -0.71 -14.32
CA ALA A 177 9.59 -1.51 -13.33
C ALA A 177 8.08 -1.48 -13.57
N SER A 178 7.41 -2.57 -13.21
CA SER A 178 5.98 -2.56 -12.94
C SER A 178 5.74 -2.74 -11.45
N ILE A 179 4.76 -2.02 -10.92
CA ILE A 179 4.37 -2.19 -9.53
C ILE A 179 3.49 -3.45 -9.41
N ALA A 180 3.80 -4.33 -8.46
CA ALA A 180 3.07 -5.55 -8.19
C ALA A 180 2.85 -5.75 -6.68
N SER A 181 1.86 -6.58 -6.33
CA SER A 181 1.61 -6.98 -4.94
C SER A 181 2.34 -8.28 -4.59
N SER A 182 2.95 -8.35 -3.40
CA SER A 182 3.58 -9.57 -2.87
C SER A 182 2.94 -10.01 -1.54
N PRO A 183 2.01 -10.96 -1.57
CA PRO A 183 1.47 -11.57 -0.34
C PRO A 183 2.53 -12.25 0.53
N ASP A 184 3.61 -12.74 -0.08
CA ASP A 184 4.68 -13.42 0.65
C ASP A 184 5.62 -12.44 1.36
N ALA A 185 5.91 -11.26 0.78
CA ALA A 185 6.66 -10.22 1.47
C ALA A 185 5.88 -9.60 2.64
N LEU A 186 4.55 -9.53 2.51
CA LEU A 186 3.66 -9.18 3.63
C LEU A 186 3.78 -10.17 4.79
N LYS A 187 3.76 -11.48 4.52
CA LYS A 187 3.96 -12.51 5.58
C LYS A 187 5.32 -12.39 6.27
N GLN A 188 6.32 -11.85 5.58
CA GLN A 188 7.66 -11.59 6.09
C GLN A 188 7.79 -10.20 6.76
N GLY A 189 6.71 -9.42 6.86
CA GLY A 189 6.69 -8.13 7.56
C GLY A 189 7.42 -6.98 6.84
N ILE A 190 7.57 -7.08 5.51
CA ILE A 190 8.27 -6.08 4.68
C ILE A 190 7.27 -5.05 4.16
N SER A 191 6.58 -5.37 3.06
CA SER A 191 5.55 -4.54 2.43
C SER A 191 4.75 -5.39 1.45
N GLU A 192 3.48 -5.01 1.22
CA GLU A 192 2.69 -5.58 0.12
C GLU A 192 3.18 -5.11 -1.25
N THR A 193 3.93 -4.01 -1.31
CA THR A 193 4.36 -3.40 -2.57
C THR A 193 5.74 -3.91 -2.99
N MET A 194 5.82 -4.49 -4.18
CA MET A 194 7.08 -4.83 -4.85
C MET A 194 7.17 -4.16 -6.22
N LEU A 195 8.38 -3.94 -6.70
CA LEU A 195 8.67 -3.58 -8.07
C LEU A 195 9.27 -4.77 -8.78
N VAL A 196 8.68 -5.17 -9.91
CA VAL A 196 9.25 -6.16 -10.81
C VAL A 196 10.04 -5.40 -11.87
N CYS A 197 11.35 -5.41 -11.74
CA CYS A 197 12.27 -4.57 -12.49
C CYS A 197 12.94 -5.35 -13.63
N LYS A 198 13.18 -4.65 -14.74
CA LYS A 198 14.12 -4.99 -15.80
C LYS A 198 15.24 -3.95 -15.75
N LEU A 199 16.44 -4.40 -15.42
CA LEU A 199 17.63 -3.58 -15.26
C LEU A 199 18.51 -3.78 -16.48
N TYR A 200 18.90 -2.67 -17.09
CA TYR A 200 19.77 -2.67 -18.25
C TYR A 200 21.05 -1.97 -17.87
N HIS A 201 22.14 -2.72 -17.96
CA HIS A 201 23.45 -2.28 -17.51
C HIS A 201 24.21 -1.63 -18.65
N LYS A 202 24.90 -0.54 -18.36
CA LYS A 202 25.82 0.11 -19.27
C LYS A 202 27.16 0.34 -18.55
N PHE A 203 28.15 -0.47 -18.90
CA PHE A 203 29.49 -0.42 -18.33
C PHE A 203 30.35 0.57 -19.14
N GLY A 204 30.60 1.76 -18.61
CA GLY A 204 31.42 2.79 -19.28
C GLY A 204 30.84 3.30 -20.61
N ASP A 205 31.65 3.28 -21.68
CA ASP A 205 31.26 3.76 -23.02
C ASP A 205 30.48 2.71 -23.85
N ASP A 206 30.26 1.51 -23.29
CA ASP A 206 29.60 0.44 -24.01
C ASP A 206 28.11 0.75 -24.29
N GLU A 207 27.55 0.08 -25.30
CA GLU A 207 26.11 0.11 -25.53
C GLU A 207 25.39 -0.63 -24.39
N ARG A 208 24.23 -0.11 -24.00
CA ARG A 208 23.32 -0.71 -23.03
C ARG A 208 23.13 -2.21 -23.32
N SER A 209 23.10 -3.04 -22.28
CA SER A 209 22.87 -4.47 -22.41
C SER A 209 21.61 -4.78 -23.22
N ALA A 210 21.71 -5.70 -24.19
CA ALA A 210 20.56 -6.09 -25.03
C ALA A 210 19.53 -6.93 -24.26
N THR A 211 19.99 -7.67 -23.24
CA THR A 211 19.16 -8.48 -22.35
C THR A 211 19.12 -7.83 -20.97
N PRO A 212 17.93 -7.54 -20.43
CA PRO A 212 17.82 -7.02 -19.07
C PRO A 212 18.06 -8.12 -18.03
N GLU A 213 18.62 -7.74 -16.89
CA GLU A 213 18.50 -8.49 -15.65
C GLU A 213 17.09 -8.29 -15.10
N GLU A 214 16.39 -9.38 -14.76
CA GLU A 214 15.08 -9.31 -14.11
C GLU A 214 15.25 -9.45 -12.60
N LYS A 215 14.68 -8.51 -11.83
CA LYS A 215 14.86 -8.46 -10.38
C LYS A 215 13.61 -7.96 -9.68
N SER A 216 13.29 -8.54 -8.53
CA SER A 216 12.18 -8.10 -7.68
C SER A 216 12.70 -7.29 -6.50
N PHE A 217 12.15 -6.09 -6.35
CA PHE A 217 12.52 -5.10 -5.34
C PHE A 217 11.36 -4.92 -4.37
N TYR A 218 11.60 -5.15 -3.08
CA TYR A 218 10.58 -5.05 -2.04
C TYR A 218 10.72 -3.74 -1.30
N LYS A 219 9.62 -3.02 -1.09
CA LYS A 219 9.67 -1.75 -0.36
C LYS A 219 9.99 -2.02 1.12
N VAL A 220 11.13 -1.55 1.59
CA VAL A 220 11.62 -1.77 2.97
C VAL A 220 11.52 -0.51 3.84
N CYS A 221 11.39 0.67 3.23
CA CYS A 221 11.19 1.94 3.93
C CYS A 221 10.30 2.89 3.11
N HIS A 222 9.44 3.63 3.81
CA HIS A 222 8.55 4.64 3.24
C HIS A 222 9.10 6.04 3.57
N PHE A 223 9.09 6.96 2.60
CA PHE A 223 9.40 8.37 2.86
C PHE A 223 8.21 9.16 3.42
N ASP A 224 7.00 8.62 3.28
CA ASP A 224 5.74 9.30 3.66
C ASP A 224 5.39 9.17 5.15
N GLU A 225 6.27 8.62 5.99
CA GLU A 225 6.10 8.71 7.44
C GLU A 225 6.52 10.11 7.90
N GLU A 226 5.65 11.11 7.66
CA GLU A 226 5.60 12.25 8.57
C GLU A 226 5.20 11.75 9.96
N ALA A 227 5.87 12.27 10.99
CA ALA A 227 5.52 12.05 12.38
C ALA A 227 4.01 12.29 12.59
N ALA A 228 3.34 11.36 13.25
CA ALA A 228 1.98 11.58 13.71
C ALA A 228 1.96 12.66 14.81
N GLU A 229 1.59 13.90 14.50
CA GLU A 229 1.18 14.96 15.44
C GLU A 229 0.55 16.11 14.62
N HIS A 230 -0.63 16.68 14.85
CA HIS A 230 -1.73 16.51 15.80
C HIS A 230 -2.92 17.30 15.20
N LEU A 231 -4.16 16.81 15.30
CA LEU A 231 -5.35 17.59 14.91
C LEU A 231 -5.68 18.62 16.01
N GLY A 232 -5.50 19.91 15.69
CA GLY A 232 -6.25 21.06 16.21
C GLY A 232 -5.87 21.65 17.58
N GLU A 233 -5.64 22.97 17.64
CA GLU A 233 -6.56 23.99 18.21
C GLU A 233 -5.82 25.31 18.51
N ASP A 234 -6.50 26.41 18.17
CA ASP A 234 -6.31 27.83 18.51
C ASP A 234 -5.06 28.37 19.28
N ALA A 235 -4.41 29.33 18.59
CA ALA A 235 -3.98 30.66 19.05
C ALA A 235 -2.65 30.82 19.87
N PRO A 236 -2.22 32.05 20.21
CA PRO A 236 -1.56 33.01 19.31
C PRO A 236 -0.21 33.58 19.85
N GLY A 237 0.67 33.99 18.94
CA GLY A 237 1.62 35.10 19.17
C GLY A 237 2.97 34.79 19.84
N LYS A 238 4.06 35.15 19.17
CA LYS A 238 4.99 36.25 19.54
C LYS A 238 6.27 36.19 18.70
N HIS A 239 6.40 37.23 17.87
CA HIS A 239 7.58 38.04 17.47
C HIS A 239 9.00 37.46 17.35
N PRO A 240 9.82 38.07 16.46
CA PRO A 240 10.95 37.44 15.81
C PRO A 240 12.24 37.49 16.62
N ARG A 241 13.15 36.64 16.14
CA ARG A 241 14.56 36.37 16.45
C ARG A 241 15.41 37.59 16.85
N PRO A 242 16.48 37.40 17.65
CA PRO A 242 17.71 38.17 17.47
C PRO A 242 18.49 37.73 16.22
#